data_AF-A0A952XGJ6-F1
#
_entry.id   AF-A0A952XGJ6-F1
#
_cell.length_a   1.000
_cell.length_b   1.000
_cell.length_c   1.000
_cell.angle_alpha   90.00
_cell.angle_beta   90.00
_cell.angle_gamma   90.00
#
_symmetry.space_group_name_H-M   'P 1'
#
loop_
_entity.id
_entity.type
_entity.pdbx_description
1 polymer ?
#
loop_
_entity_poly.entity_id
_entity_poly.type
_entity_poly.pdbx_seq_one_letter_code
_entity_poly.pdbx_strand_id
1 'polypeptide(L)'
;MAAPAFTGPTLLNAEVIEALRRLEPLAPLHQPASLAAIDLVTRRAPHLRQFGCFDTAFHAVQPALNQVFALPEDLIKRGVRRYGFHGLSYEHVAEVLRSRYGGGGRAVAAHLGAGASLCAMTDGVSVATTMGMTPLGGIPMATRPGDIDPGVVLYLMEELAMSGLEVRELLYRQSGLLALSSESGDMQRLLASKSPQAACAVAFFVEAVQREIAALAGALGGIDTLVFTAGIGENAALIRERICAACAWFGVRIDPARNDAGAEEIHRGDAPIRVVVVAADEEAVICAQMRTALSM
;
A
#
# COMPACT_ATOMS: atom_id res chain seq x y z
N MET A 1 10.46 4.78 5.24
CA MET A 1 9.68 4.50 6.46
C MET A 1 10.02 5.58 7.48
N ALA A 2 9.06 6.00 8.31
CA ALA A 2 9.32 6.95 9.38
C ALA A 2 9.22 6.28 10.76
N ALA A 3 9.95 6.82 11.74
CA ALA A 3 9.70 6.53 13.14
C ALA A 3 8.32 7.10 13.52
N PRO A 4 7.66 6.59 14.58
CA PRO A 4 6.34 7.10 15.00
C PRO A 4 6.26 8.62 15.21
N ALA A 5 7.41 9.27 15.49
CA ALA A 5 7.50 10.72 15.69
C ALA A 5 7.40 11.55 14.40
N PHE A 6 7.59 10.95 13.22
CA PHE A 6 7.56 11.66 11.94
C PHE A 6 6.20 11.49 11.27
N THR A 7 5.29 12.42 11.56
CA THR A 7 3.90 12.41 11.08
C THR A 7 3.63 13.41 9.96
N GLY A 8 4.68 14.02 9.39
CA GLY A 8 4.59 15.00 8.30
C GLY A 8 5.97 15.33 7.71
N PRO A 9 6.02 16.28 6.75
CA PRO A 9 7.27 16.67 6.11
C PRO A 9 8.27 17.21 7.15
N THR A 10 9.47 16.65 7.16
CA THR A 10 10.47 16.93 8.19
C THR A 10 11.78 17.40 7.57
N LEU A 11 12.32 18.52 8.03
CA LEU A 11 13.64 19.00 7.59
C LEU A 11 14.72 17.98 7.96
N LEU A 12 15.48 17.53 6.96
CA LEU A 12 16.53 16.54 7.15
C LEU A 12 17.78 17.20 7.74
N ASN A 13 17.99 16.96 9.03
CA ASN A 13 19.23 17.29 9.73
C ASN A 13 19.95 16.00 10.16
N ALA A 14 21.12 16.13 10.78
CA ALA A 14 21.93 14.98 11.20
C ALA A 14 21.18 14.03 12.17
N GLU A 15 20.39 14.58 13.09
CA GLU A 15 19.60 13.80 14.05
C GLU A 15 18.50 12.98 13.36
N VAL A 16 17.76 13.61 12.44
CA VAL A 16 16.71 12.94 11.65
C VAL A 16 17.33 11.84 10.79
N ILE A 17 18.45 12.11 10.11
CA ILE A 17 19.15 11.10 9.29
C ILE A 17 19.57 9.89 10.15
N GLU A 18 20.08 10.13 11.34
CA GLU A 18 20.49 9.05 12.26
C GLU A 18 19.28 8.27 12.78
N ALA A 19 18.15 8.93 13.04
CA ALA A 19 16.90 8.25 13.34
C ALA A 19 16.40 7.37 12.19
N LEU A 20 16.54 7.85 10.95
CA LEU A 20 16.16 7.11 9.75
C LEU A 20 17.07 5.89 9.49
N ARG A 21 18.37 5.97 9.80
CA ARG A 21 19.30 4.81 9.74
C ARG A 21 18.87 3.68 10.66
N ARG A 22 18.39 4.00 11.87
CA ARG A 22 17.90 2.98 12.83
C ARG A 22 16.67 2.20 12.33
N LEU A 23 15.99 2.66 11.28
CA LEU A 23 14.82 2.01 10.68
C LEU A 23 15.17 1.10 9.50
N GLU A 24 16.44 1.01 9.08
CA GLU A 24 16.87 0.11 8.00
C GLU A 24 16.42 -1.34 8.17
N PRO A 25 16.43 -1.94 9.39
CA PRO A 25 15.93 -3.31 9.58
C PRO A 25 14.45 -3.49 9.22
N LEU A 26 13.64 -2.42 9.31
CA LEU A 26 12.20 -2.46 9.03
C LEU A 26 11.85 -2.24 7.56
N ALA A 27 12.74 -1.57 6.81
CA ALA A 27 12.57 -1.29 5.39
C ALA A 27 13.88 -1.52 4.61
N PRO A 28 14.42 -2.76 4.60
CA PRO A 28 15.79 -3.04 4.16
C PRO A 28 16.03 -2.79 2.67
N LEU A 29 14.99 -2.84 1.84
CA LEU A 29 15.11 -2.57 0.40
C LEU A 29 15.03 -1.09 0.04
N HIS A 30 14.39 -0.27 0.87
CA HIS A 30 14.03 1.11 0.53
C HIS A 30 14.85 2.12 1.34
N GLN A 31 14.98 1.91 2.65
CA GLN A 31 15.59 2.87 3.56
C GLN A 31 17.07 3.15 3.25
N PRO A 32 17.93 2.14 2.97
CA PRO A 32 19.33 2.41 2.60
C PRO A 32 19.45 3.19 1.29
N ALA A 33 18.59 2.89 0.30
CA ALA A 33 18.59 3.60 -0.98
C ALA A 33 18.17 5.07 -0.82
N SER A 34 17.13 5.34 -0.03
CA SER A 34 16.71 6.71 0.29
C SER A 34 17.81 7.49 1.02
N LEU A 35 18.48 6.88 1.99
CA LEU A 35 19.58 7.51 2.73
C LEU A 35 20.79 7.80 1.85
N ALA A 36 21.12 6.88 0.92
CA ALA A 36 22.18 7.10 -0.05
C ALA A 36 21.88 8.28 -1.00
N ALA A 37 20.61 8.43 -1.42
CA ALA A 37 20.18 9.57 -2.23
C ALA A 37 20.30 10.90 -1.46
N ILE A 38 19.88 10.92 -0.20
CA ILE A 38 20.02 12.08 0.70
C ILE A 38 21.49 12.47 0.84
N ASP A 39 22.38 11.51 1.11
CA ASP A 39 23.81 11.77 1.25
C ASP A 39 24.43 12.33 -0.05
N LEU A 40 24.02 11.80 -1.20
CA LEU A 40 24.48 12.25 -2.50
C LEU A 40 24.09 13.71 -2.81
N VAL A 41 22.84 14.09 -2.51
CA VAL A 41 22.36 15.47 -2.67
C VAL A 41 23.05 16.39 -1.68
N THR A 42 23.22 15.96 -0.43
CA THR A 42 23.94 16.72 0.61
C THR A 42 25.37 17.05 0.18
N ARG A 43 26.09 16.10 -0.41
CA ARG A 43 27.45 16.31 -0.92
C ARG A 43 27.50 17.22 -2.14
N ARG A 44 26.53 17.14 -3.05
CA ARG A 44 26.53 17.90 -4.32
C ARG A 44 25.97 19.31 -4.19
N ALA A 45 25.02 19.52 -3.29
CA ALA A 45 24.31 20.79 -3.13
C ALA A 45 24.04 21.08 -1.65
N PRO A 46 25.08 21.31 -0.82
CA PRO A 46 24.94 21.46 0.63
C PRO A 46 24.12 22.67 1.08
N HIS A 47 23.87 23.63 0.19
CA HIS A 47 23.07 24.81 0.45
C HIS A 47 21.55 24.57 0.32
N LEU A 48 21.14 23.42 -0.24
CA LEU A 48 19.72 23.08 -0.39
C LEU A 48 19.16 22.49 0.90
N ARG A 49 18.01 23.00 1.34
CA ARG A 49 17.20 22.36 2.38
C ARG A 49 16.58 21.09 1.80
N GLN A 50 16.75 19.96 2.48
CA GLN A 50 16.14 18.69 2.11
C GLN A 50 15.07 18.32 3.13
N PHE A 51 13.94 17.78 2.66
CA PHE A 51 12.83 17.36 3.52
C PHE A 51 12.52 15.88 3.27
N GLY A 52 12.26 15.15 4.34
CA GLY A 52 11.70 13.80 4.27
C GLY A 52 10.19 13.87 4.27
N CYS A 53 9.56 13.28 3.25
CA CYS A 53 8.13 12.99 3.19
C CYS A 53 7.98 11.47 3.33
N PHE A 54 7.05 11.00 4.14
CA PHE A 54 7.06 9.61 4.59
C PHE A 54 5.75 8.88 4.29
N ASP A 55 5.86 7.72 3.62
CA ASP A 55 4.74 6.81 3.34
C ASP A 55 3.92 6.38 4.56
N THR A 56 4.50 6.42 5.75
CA THR A 56 3.83 6.01 6.99
C THR A 56 3.04 7.16 7.62
N ALA A 57 3.29 8.41 7.23
CA ALA A 57 2.76 9.60 7.89
C ALA A 57 1.23 9.71 7.79
N PHE A 58 0.67 9.43 6.59
CA PHE A 58 -0.77 9.45 6.36
C PHE A 58 -1.55 8.50 7.29
N HIS A 59 -0.92 7.40 7.72
CA HIS A 59 -1.52 6.40 8.59
C HIS A 59 -1.31 6.67 10.09
N ALA A 60 -0.51 7.68 10.45
CA ALA A 60 -0.18 7.97 11.85
C ALA A 60 -1.42 8.35 12.69
N VAL A 61 -2.45 8.90 12.03
CA VAL A 61 -3.73 9.32 12.65
C VAL A 61 -4.72 8.17 12.86
N GLN A 62 -4.40 6.94 12.42
CA GLN A 62 -5.29 5.79 12.61
C GLN A 62 -5.57 5.56 14.10
N PRO A 63 -6.77 5.04 14.45
CA PRO A 63 -7.07 4.62 15.82
C PRO A 63 -6.04 3.61 16.33
N ALA A 64 -5.67 3.69 17.60
CA ALA A 64 -4.69 2.78 18.22
C ALA A 64 -5.05 1.30 18.03
N LEU A 65 -6.35 0.97 18.06
CA LEU A 65 -6.86 -0.39 17.82
C LEU A 65 -6.41 -0.96 16.45
N ASN A 66 -6.29 -0.11 15.44
CA ASN A 66 -5.86 -0.51 14.09
C ASN A 66 -4.34 -0.49 13.92
N GLN A 67 -3.60 -0.04 14.94
CA GLN A 67 -2.14 0.05 14.94
C GLN A 67 -1.47 -1.05 15.77
N VAL A 68 -2.17 -1.70 16.69
CA VAL A 68 -1.56 -2.70 17.59
C VAL A 68 -1.56 -4.12 17.00
N PHE A 69 -0.55 -4.89 17.39
CA PHE A 69 -0.61 -6.35 17.31
C PHE A 69 -1.00 -6.91 18.68
N ALA A 70 -1.67 -8.06 18.70
CA ALA A 70 -1.99 -8.79 19.94
C ALA A 70 -0.73 -9.46 20.52
N LEU A 71 0.25 -8.65 20.90
CA LEU A 71 1.56 -9.02 21.40
C LEU A 71 1.82 -8.38 22.77
N PRO A 72 2.79 -8.90 23.53
CA PRO A 72 3.24 -8.30 24.78
C PRO A 72 3.53 -6.79 24.67
N GLU A 73 3.19 -6.04 25.72
CA GLU A 73 3.26 -4.58 25.74
C GLU A 73 4.70 -4.04 25.59
N ASP A 74 5.70 -4.79 26.06
CA ASP A 74 7.12 -4.43 25.94
C ASP A 74 7.56 -4.38 24.46
N LEU A 75 7.05 -5.27 23.61
CA LEU A 75 7.28 -5.22 22.16
C LEU A 75 6.61 -3.99 21.53
N ILE A 76 5.39 -3.67 21.95
CA ILE A 76 4.67 -2.49 21.49
C ILE A 76 5.44 -1.21 21.85
N LYS A 77 5.94 -1.11 23.09
CA LYS A 77 6.80 -0.01 23.57
C LYS A 77 8.11 0.12 22.78
N ARG A 78 8.60 -0.98 22.21
CA ARG A 78 9.76 -1.01 21.30
C ARG A 78 9.42 -0.66 19.85
N GLY A 79 8.17 -0.28 19.56
CA GLY A 79 7.73 0.16 18.23
C GLY A 79 7.20 -0.96 17.33
N VAL A 80 6.94 -2.15 17.87
CA VAL A 80 6.24 -3.23 17.16
C VAL A 80 4.77 -2.88 17.04
N ARG A 81 4.38 -2.41 15.86
CA ARG A 81 3.04 -1.91 15.54
C ARG A 81 2.82 -1.94 14.04
N ARG A 82 1.57 -1.82 13.60
CA ARG A 82 1.22 -1.52 12.22
C ARG A 82 1.51 -0.03 11.93
N TYR A 83 2.31 0.20 10.88
CA TYR A 83 2.62 1.53 10.38
C TYR A 83 1.82 1.86 9.13
N GLY A 84 1.67 0.91 8.22
CA GLY A 84 1.10 1.15 6.89
C GLY A 84 2.05 1.90 5.95
N PHE A 85 1.88 1.73 4.64
CA PHE A 85 2.70 2.39 3.61
C PHE A 85 1.82 2.77 2.41
N HIS A 86 2.44 3.33 1.36
CA HIS A 86 1.76 4.04 0.27
C HIS A 86 0.94 5.26 0.75
N GLY A 87 1.30 5.83 1.91
CA GLY A 87 0.59 6.97 2.49
C GLY A 87 0.59 8.21 1.59
N LEU A 88 1.66 8.46 0.83
CA LEU A 88 1.70 9.57 -0.13
C LEU A 88 0.66 9.38 -1.25
N SER A 89 0.54 8.15 -1.77
CA SER A 89 -0.51 7.81 -2.74
C SER A 89 -1.92 7.96 -2.14
N TYR A 90 -2.13 7.50 -0.91
CA TYR A 90 -3.43 7.65 -0.25
C TYR A 90 -3.77 9.10 0.11
N GLU A 91 -2.77 9.91 0.44
CA GLU A 91 -2.94 11.36 0.65
C GLU A 91 -3.40 12.04 -0.63
N HIS A 92 -2.79 11.69 -1.77
CA HIS A 92 -3.25 12.15 -3.08
C HIS A 92 -4.69 11.72 -3.36
N VAL A 93 -5.01 10.44 -3.15
CA VAL A 93 -6.39 9.94 -3.31
C VAL A 93 -7.35 10.72 -2.42
N ALA A 94 -6.99 10.97 -1.15
CA ALA A 94 -7.82 11.73 -0.22
C ALA A 94 -8.03 13.18 -0.66
N GLU A 95 -7.05 13.83 -1.29
CA GLU A 95 -7.19 15.16 -1.91
C GLU A 95 -8.16 15.16 -3.09
N VAL A 96 -8.06 14.16 -3.98
CA VAL A 96 -9.00 14.00 -5.10
C VAL A 96 -10.41 13.72 -4.58
N LEU A 97 -10.56 12.86 -3.57
CA LEU A 97 -11.85 12.57 -2.95
C LEU A 97 -12.46 13.81 -2.29
N ARG A 98 -11.68 14.61 -1.57
CA ARG A 98 -12.15 15.86 -0.96
C ARG A 98 -12.60 16.88 -2.00
N SER A 99 -11.81 17.07 -3.04
CA SER A 99 -12.08 18.09 -4.07
C SER A 99 -13.26 17.75 -4.97
N ARG A 100 -13.47 16.47 -5.30
CA ARG A 100 -14.48 16.04 -6.29
C ARG A 100 -15.71 15.37 -5.67
N TYR A 101 -15.56 14.73 -4.52
CA TYR A 101 -16.57 13.83 -3.95
C TYR A 101 -16.89 14.12 -2.48
N GLY A 102 -16.59 15.34 -1.99
CA GLY A 102 -16.90 15.75 -0.62
C GLY A 102 -16.23 14.90 0.45
N GLY A 103 -15.05 14.32 0.15
CA GLY A 103 -14.29 13.45 1.05
C GLY A 103 -14.47 11.96 0.78
N GLY A 104 -15.43 11.58 -0.07
CA GLY A 104 -15.67 10.19 -0.46
C GLY A 104 -16.41 9.34 0.58
N GLY A 105 -16.80 9.93 1.72
CA GLY A 105 -17.46 9.24 2.82
C GLY A 105 -16.59 8.12 3.39
N ARG A 106 -17.17 6.92 3.54
CA ARG A 106 -16.43 5.70 3.86
C ARG A 106 -15.82 5.15 2.57
N ALA A 107 -14.52 5.32 2.41
CA ALA A 107 -13.81 4.90 1.21
C ALA A 107 -12.87 3.74 1.49
N VAL A 108 -12.79 2.78 0.57
CA VAL A 108 -11.67 1.84 0.49
C VAL A 108 -10.88 2.16 -0.78
N ALA A 109 -9.60 2.47 -0.62
CA ALA A 109 -8.69 2.69 -1.75
C ALA A 109 -7.72 1.53 -1.91
N ALA A 110 -7.70 0.95 -3.11
CA ALA A 110 -6.80 -0.11 -3.52
C ALA A 110 -5.66 0.49 -4.37
N HIS A 111 -4.49 0.63 -3.74
CA HIS A 111 -3.24 0.96 -4.43
C HIS A 111 -2.68 -0.36 -4.94
N LEU A 112 -2.81 -0.61 -6.25
CA LEU A 112 -2.43 -1.87 -6.86
C LEU A 112 -1.28 -1.60 -7.84
N GLY A 113 -0.05 -1.94 -7.44
CA GLY A 113 1.14 -1.88 -8.27
C GLY A 113 2.03 -3.11 -8.06
N ALA A 114 3.33 -3.00 -8.35
CA ALA A 114 4.28 -4.07 -8.01
C ALA A 114 4.40 -4.27 -6.48
N GLY A 115 4.20 -3.19 -5.71
CA GLY A 115 3.71 -3.23 -4.34
C GLY A 115 2.24 -2.89 -4.30
N ALA A 116 1.49 -3.56 -3.44
CA ALA A 116 0.04 -3.37 -3.37
C ALA A 116 -0.46 -3.34 -1.93
N SER A 117 -1.41 -2.46 -1.64
CA SER A 117 -2.07 -2.35 -0.35
C SER A 117 -3.46 -1.74 -0.49
N LEU A 118 -4.27 -1.87 0.56
CA LEU A 118 -5.54 -1.19 0.66
C LEU A 118 -5.59 -0.30 1.91
N CYS A 119 -6.31 0.80 1.82
CA CYS A 119 -6.57 1.72 2.94
C CYS A 119 -8.06 1.99 3.07
N ALA A 120 -8.59 1.80 4.28
CA ALA A 120 -9.88 2.32 4.71
C ALA A 120 -9.74 3.78 5.13
N MET A 121 -10.66 4.62 4.66
CA MET A 121 -10.72 6.04 4.97
C MET A 121 -12.14 6.45 5.37
N THR A 122 -12.25 7.44 6.25
CA THR A 122 -13.48 8.19 6.50
C THR A 122 -13.20 9.65 6.20
N ASP A 123 -13.90 10.21 5.22
CA ASP A 123 -13.74 11.60 4.76
C ASP A 123 -12.28 11.95 4.42
N GLY A 124 -11.58 11.02 3.78
CA GLY A 124 -10.17 11.15 3.39
C GLY A 124 -9.16 10.96 4.53
N VAL A 125 -9.59 10.63 5.74
CA VAL A 125 -8.70 10.34 6.88
C VAL A 125 -8.49 8.84 7.00
N SER A 126 -7.23 8.40 7.13
CA SER A 126 -6.91 6.96 7.27
C SER A 126 -7.47 6.36 8.55
N VAL A 127 -8.18 5.23 8.41
CA VAL A 127 -8.74 4.47 9.54
C VAL A 127 -8.02 3.14 9.73
N ALA A 128 -7.79 2.39 8.65
CA ALA A 128 -7.08 1.10 8.67
C ALA A 128 -6.35 0.87 7.34
N THR A 129 -5.33 0.01 7.33
CA THR A 129 -4.53 -0.30 6.14
C THR A 129 -4.02 -1.74 6.19
N THR A 130 -3.83 -2.36 5.02
CA THR A 130 -3.46 -3.77 4.93
C THR A 130 -1.99 -4.01 5.25
N MET A 131 -1.10 -3.11 4.86
CA MET A 131 0.31 -3.26 5.19
C MET A 131 0.55 -3.13 6.69
N GLY A 132 1.51 -3.92 7.18
CA GLY A 132 1.75 -4.13 8.61
C GLY A 132 2.81 -3.21 9.19
N MET A 133 3.68 -3.81 10.00
CA MET A 133 4.91 -3.16 10.47
C MET A 133 5.88 -2.88 9.32
N THR A 134 5.85 -3.74 8.30
CA THR A 134 6.69 -3.65 7.11
C THR A 134 5.82 -3.76 5.86
N PRO A 135 6.35 -3.43 4.66
CA PRO A 135 5.64 -3.60 3.40
C PRO A 135 5.43 -5.05 2.95
N LEU A 136 5.74 -6.06 3.79
CA LEU A 136 5.47 -7.46 3.49
C LEU A 136 4.01 -7.85 3.73
N GLY A 137 3.39 -7.28 4.76
CA GLY A 137 2.05 -7.66 5.17
C GLY A 137 0.95 -7.14 4.24
N GLY A 138 -0.25 -7.71 4.37
CA GLY A 138 -1.42 -7.43 3.56
C GLY A 138 -1.59 -8.40 2.40
N ILE A 139 -1.85 -7.88 1.20
CA ILE A 139 -2.13 -8.71 0.02
C ILE A 139 -0.84 -9.20 -0.68
N PRO A 140 -0.92 -10.30 -1.46
CA PRO A 140 0.13 -10.73 -2.35
C PRO A 140 0.49 -9.64 -3.36
N MET A 141 1.77 -9.56 -3.71
CA MET A 141 2.32 -8.54 -4.63
C MET A 141 3.22 -9.23 -5.67
N ALA A 142 3.92 -8.45 -6.50
CA ALA A 142 4.75 -9.02 -7.57
C ALA A 142 5.74 -10.10 -7.08
N THR A 143 6.48 -9.80 -6.01
CA THR A 143 7.51 -10.70 -5.44
C THR A 143 7.37 -10.95 -3.94
N ARG A 144 6.31 -10.43 -3.32
CA ARG A 144 6.04 -10.52 -1.87
C ARG A 144 4.77 -11.33 -1.64
N PRO A 145 4.74 -12.20 -0.61
CA PRO A 145 3.62 -13.11 -0.41
C PRO A 145 2.37 -12.42 0.14
N GLY A 146 2.51 -11.25 0.76
CA GLY A 146 1.46 -10.71 1.62
C GLY A 146 1.50 -11.37 2.99
N ASP A 147 0.37 -11.37 3.68
CA ASP A 147 0.21 -12.06 4.95
C ASP A 147 0.29 -13.58 4.75
N ILE A 148 1.13 -14.21 5.56
CA ILE A 148 1.24 -15.67 5.71
C ILE A 148 1.21 -16.02 7.19
N ASP A 149 0.90 -17.27 7.50
CA ASP A 149 0.97 -17.79 8.86
C ASP A 149 2.40 -17.64 9.41
N PRO A 150 2.62 -16.98 10.57
CA PRO A 150 3.92 -16.91 11.22
C PRO A 150 4.57 -18.29 11.45
N GLY A 151 3.78 -19.35 11.62
CA GLY A 151 4.26 -20.73 11.70
C GLY A 151 5.01 -21.19 10.45
N VAL A 152 4.70 -20.66 9.26
CA VAL A 152 5.47 -20.92 8.03
C VAL A 152 6.87 -20.33 8.14
N VAL A 153 7.00 -19.13 8.71
CA VAL A 153 8.31 -18.49 8.92
C VAL A 153 9.16 -19.29 9.91
N LEU A 154 8.55 -19.74 11.01
CA LEU A 154 9.22 -20.60 11.99
C LEU A 154 9.66 -21.93 11.36
N TYR A 155 8.80 -22.57 10.58
CA TYR A 155 9.13 -23.81 9.87
C TYR A 155 10.33 -23.64 8.92
N LEU A 156 10.36 -22.56 8.12
CA LEU A 156 11.49 -22.28 7.23
C LEU A 156 12.82 -22.14 8.00
N MET A 157 12.79 -21.49 9.16
CA MET A 157 14.00 -21.23 9.95
C MET A 157 14.46 -22.44 10.76
N GLU A 158 13.52 -23.12 11.42
CA GLU A 158 13.82 -24.16 12.41
C GLU A 158 13.94 -25.54 11.76
N GLU A 159 13.01 -25.90 10.87
CA GLU A 159 12.97 -27.23 10.26
C GLU A 159 13.77 -27.30 8.96
N LEU A 160 13.73 -26.24 8.15
CA LEU A 160 14.51 -26.15 6.91
C LEU A 160 15.87 -25.46 7.09
N ALA A 161 16.21 -25.10 8.33
CA ALA A 161 17.49 -24.50 8.72
C ALA A 161 17.86 -23.24 7.91
N MET A 162 16.87 -22.54 7.35
CA MET A 162 17.13 -21.31 6.59
C MET A 162 17.52 -20.19 7.55
N SER A 163 18.60 -19.50 7.23
CA SER A 163 18.99 -18.29 7.95
C SER A 163 17.94 -17.20 7.78
N GLY A 164 17.89 -16.25 8.73
CA GLY A 164 17.01 -15.08 8.60
C GLY A 164 17.28 -14.26 7.33
N LEU A 165 18.49 -14.33 6.77
CA LEU A 165 18.84 -13.70 5.50
C LEU A 165 18.18 -14.41 4.31
N GLU A 166 18.23 -15.74 4.27
CA GLU A 166 17.60 -16.55 3.23
C GLU A 166 16.08 -16.43 3.27
N VAL A 167 15.48 -16.46 4.46
CA VAL A 167 14.03 -16.24 4.62
C VAL A 167 13.65 -14.83 4.18
N ARG A 168 14.45 -13.82 4.51
CA ARG A 168 14.22 -12.44 4.03
C ARG A 168 14.26 -12.36 2.51
N GLU A 169 15.25 -12.98 1.87
CA GLU A 169 15.36 -12.98 0.40
C GLU A 169 14.15 -13.69 -0.24
N LEU A 170 13.76 -14.85 0.30
CA LEU A 170 12.58 -15.60 -0.14
C LEU A 170 11.33 -14.73 -0.11
N LEU A 171 11.05 -14.09 1.03
CA LEU A 171 9.84 -13.30 1.25
C LEU A 171 9.80 -12.00 0.45
N TYR A 172 10.95 -11.33 0.25
CA TYR A 172 10.98 -10.04 -0.44
C TYR A 172 11.13 -10.15 -1.97
N ARG A 173 11.79 -11.20 -2.47
CA ARG A 173 12.23 -11.27 -3.88
C ARG A 173 11.73 -12.49 -4.64
N GLN A 174 11.38 -13.58 -3.97
CA GLN A 174 11.13 -14.87 -4.60
C GLN A 174 9.71 -15.41 -4.36
N SER A 175 8.81 -14.59 -3.79
CA SER A 175 7.46 -14.98 -3.40
C SER A 175 6.39 -14.30 -4.28
N GLY A 176 5.13 -14.25 -3.81
CA GLY A 176 4.07 -13.49 -4.47
C GLY A 176 3.63 -14.07 -5.81
N LEU A 177 3.20 -13.19 -6.71
CA LEU A 177 2.72 -13.59 -8.04
C LEU A 177 3.81 -14.27 -8.88
N LEU A 178 5.07 -13.87 -8.68
CA LEU A 178 6.22 -14.53 -9.30
C LEU A 178 6.28 -16.03 -8.95
N ALA A 179 6.16 -16.36 -7.66
CA ALA A 179 6.21 -17.75 -7.21
C ALA A 179 4.96 -18.55 -7.64
N LEU A 180 3.78 -17.94 -7.54
CA LEU A 180 2.51 -18.62 -7.87
C LEU A 180 2.37 -18.92 -9.37
N SER A 181 2.85 -18.01 -10.21
CA SER A 181 2.78 -18.17 -11.66
C SER A 181 3.91 -19.02 -12.23
N SER A 182 5.03 -19.12 -11.51
CA SER A 182 6.30 -19.68 -11.99
C SER A 182 6.84 -19.00 -13.26
N GLU A 183 6.38 -17.78 -13.57
CA GLU A 183 6.80 -17.03 -14.77
C GLU A 183 7.09 -15.54 -14.50
N SER A 184 6.20 -14.82 -13.81
CA SER A 184 6.33 -13.38 -13.65
C SER A 184 5.56 -12.82 -12.45
N GLY A 185 6.08 -11.75 -11.87
CA GLY A 185 5.32 -10.90 -10.94
C GLY A 185 4.56 -9.76 -11.63
N ASP A 186 4.71 -9.60 -12.94
CA ASP A 186 4.11 -8.52 -13.73
C ASP A 186 2.68 -8.89 -14.17
N MET A 187 1.70 -8.12 -13.73
CA MET A 187 0.29 -8.41 -14.00
C MET A 187 -0.07 -8.38 -15.50
N GLN A 188 0.55 -7.50 -16.29
CA GLN A 188 0.29 -7.45 -17.73
C GLN A 188 0.77 -8.73 -18.43
N ARG A 189 1.95 -9.23 -18.03
CA ARG A 189 2.47 -10.51 -18.54
C ARG A 189 1.58 -11.68 -18.14
N LEU A 190 1.13 -11.72 -16.88
CA LEU A 190 0.25 -12.78 -16.38
C LEU A 190 -1.08 -12.81 -17.12
N LEU A 191 -1.68 -11.65 -17.41
CA LEU A 191 -2.93 -11.57 -18.17
C LEU A 191 -2.77 -11.98 -19.63
N ALA A 192 -1.59 -11.80 -20.23
CA ALA A 192 -1.27 -12.22 -21.59
C ALA A 192 -0.90 -13.72 -21.68
N SER A 193 -0.55 -14.36 -20.55
CA SER A 193 -0.15 -15.77 -20.51
C SER A 193 -1.35 -16.70 -20.64
N LYS A 194 -1.13 -17.82 -21.33
CA LYS A 194 -2.11 -18.94 -21.43
C LYS A 194 -1.87 -20.02 -20.38
N SER A 195 -0.90 -19.82 -19.49
CA SER A 195 -0.52 -20.76 -18.44
C SER A 195 -1.63 -20.89 -17.38
N PRO A 196 -2.03 -22.12 -17.00
CA PRO A 196 -2.92 -22.33 -15.87
C PRO A 196 -2.39 -21.71 -14.57
N GLN A 197 -1.07 -21.70 -14.35
CA GLN A 197 -0.43 -21.12 -13.19
C GLN A 197 -0.54 -19.59 -13.19
N ALA A 198 -0.41 -18.94 -14.35
CA ALA A 198 -0.64 -17.50 -14.47
C ALA A 198 -2.10 -17.15 -14.16
N ALA A 199 -3.06 -17.90 -14.70
CA ALA A 199 -4.47 -17.72 -14.39
C ALA A 199 -4.78 -17.92 -12.89
N CYS A 200 -4.14 -18.91 -12.26
CA CYS A 200 -4.23 -19.16 -10.82
C CYS A 200 -3.67 -17.97 -10.01
N ALA A 201 -2.49 -17.46 -10.35
CA ALA A 201 -1.88 -16.32 -9.68
C ALA A 201 -2.76 -15.05 -9.77
N VAL A 202 -3.36 -14.80 -10.94
CA VAL A 202 -4.31 -13.68 -11.12
C VAL A 202 -5.57 -13.87 -10.28
N ALA A 203 -6.15 -15.07 -10.28
CA ALA A 203 -7.34 -15.37 -9.48
C ALA A 203 -7.08 -15.20 -7.98
N PHE A 204 -5.93 -15.69 -7.50
CA PHE A 204 -5.47 -15.55 -6.13
C PHE A 204 -5.30 -14.08 -5.73
N PHE A 205 -4.71 -13.25 -6.61
CA PHE A 205 -4.59 -11.82 -6.39
C PHE A 205 -5.96 -11.13 -6.25
N VAL A 206 -6.90 -11.42 -7.16
CA VAL A 206 -8.26 -10.86 -7.13
C VAL A 206 -8.97 -11.24 -5.84
N GLU A 207 -8.89 -12.51 -5.43
CA GLU A 207 -9.51 -12.99 -4.19
C GLU A 207 -8.89 -12.31 -2.96
N ALA A 208 -7.57 -12.20 -2.90
CA ALA A 208 -6.89 -11.52 -1.79
C ALA A 208 -7.30 -10.05 -1.68
N VAL A 209 -7.36 -9.33 -2.80
CA VAL A 209 -7.85 -7.94 -2.82
C VAL A 209 -9.30 -7.87 -2.35
N GLN A 210 -10.17 -8.76 -2.84
CA GLN A 210 -11.58 -8.80 -2.44
C GLN A 210 -11.76 -9.06 -0.94
N ARG A 211 -10.97 -9.98 -0.36
CA ARG A 211 -11.00 -10.28 1.07
C ARG A 211 -10.65 -9.07 1.90
N GLU A 212 -9.61 -8.33 1.50
CA GLU A 212 -9.22 -7.11 2.20
C GLU A 212 -10.22 -5.97 2.02
N ILE A 213 -10.86 -5.84 0.85
CA ILE A 213 -11.98 -4.90 0.68
C ILE A 213 -13.10 -5.23 1.67
N ALA A 214 -13.48 -6.50 1.80
CA ALA A 214 -14.53 -6.92 2.73
C ALA A 214 -14.15 -6.67 4.20
N ALA A 215 -12.90 -6.96 4.59
CA ALA A 215 -12.40 -6.70 5.93
C ALA A 215 -12.42 -5.20 6.28
N LEU A 216 -11.91 -4.37 5.37
CA LEU A 216 -11.89 -2.92 5.54
C LEU A 216 -13.30 -2.30 5.49
N ALA A 217 -14.19 -2.81 4.65
CA ALA A 217 -15.60 -2.43 4.66
C ALA A 217 -16.26 -2.77 6.01
N GLY A 218 -15.96 -3.94 6.58
CA GLY A 218 -16.40 -4.32 7.92
C GLY A 218 -15.90 -3.35 9.00
N ALA A 219 -14.63 -2.94 8.93
CA ALA A 219 -14.05 -1.96 9.85
C ALA A 219 -14.71 -0.57 9.76
N LEU A 220 -15.25 -0.20 8.59
CA LEU A 220 -15.97 1.05 8.36
C LEU A 220 -17.49 0.94 8.57
N GLY A 221 -18.04 -0.27 8.77
CA GLY A 221 -19.48 -0.52 8.81
C GLY A 221 -20.18 -0.36 7.44
N GLY A 222 -19.44 -0.59 6.35
CA GLY A 222 -19.86 -0.37 4.96
C GLY A 222 -18.96 0.63 4.24
N ILE A 223 -19.12 0.74 2.92
CA ILE A 223 -18.38 1.71 2.10
C ILE A 223 -19.34 2.45 1.15
N ASP A 224 -18.99 3.70 0.86
CA ASP A 224 -19.68 4.56 -0.09
C ASP A 224 -18.86 4.70 -1.39
N THR A 225 -17.54 4.54 -1.29
CA THR A 225 -16.61 4.67 -2.43
C THR A 225 -15.54 3.56 -2.43
N LEU A 226 -15.32 2.94 -3.59
CA LEU A 226 -14.16 2.08 -3.89
C LEU A 226 -13.25 2.80 -4.88
N VAL A 227 -11.97 2.96 -4.54
CA VAL A 227 -10.97 3.64 -5.38
C VAL A 227 -9.94 2.63 -5.88
N PHE A 228 -9.59 2.69 -7.16
CA PHE A 228 -8.42 2.02 -7.72
C PHE A 228 -7.36 3.05 -8.10
N THR A 229 -6.10 2.78 -7.77
CA THR A 229 -4.96 3.63 -8.09
C THR A 229 -3.70 2.79 -8.31
N ALA A 230 -2.62 3.44 -8.76
CA ALA A 230 -1.34 2.86 -9.13
C ALA A 230 -1.38 1.96 -10.37
N GLY A 231 -0.22 1.47 -10.80
CA GLY A 231 -0.03 0.87 -12.12
C GLY A 231 -1.04 -0.21 -12.54
N ILE A 232 -1.34 -1.19 -11.68
CA ILE A 232 -2.36 -2.22 -11.94
C ILE A 232 -3.76 -1.61 -11.81
N GLY A 233 -4.02 -0.83 -10.76
CA GLY A 233 -5.34 -0.25 -10.50
C GLY A 233 -5.82 0.68 -11.61
N GLU A 234 -4.91 1.43 -12.22
CA GLU A 234 -5.19 2.37 -13.30
C GLU A 234 -5.28 1.69 -14.68
N ASN A 235 -4.40 0.73 -14.97
CA ASN A 235 -4.23 0.25 -16.33
C ASN A 235 -4.85 -1.13 -16.61
N ALA A 236 -5.13 -1.95 -15.58
CA ALA A 236 -5.64 -3.30 -15.77
C ALA A 236 -7.17 -3.36 -15.59
N ALA A 237 -7.92 -2.92 -16.62
CA ALA A 237 -9.39 -2.93 -16.63
C ALA A 237 -9.99 -4.29 -16.24
N LEU A 238 -9.42 -5.39 -16.74
CA LEU A 238 -9.84 -6.76 -16.41
C LEU A 238 -9.65 -7.11 -14.92
N ILE A 239 -8.63 -6.56 -14.26
CA ILE A 239 -8.42 -6.78 -12.82
C ILE A 239 -9.46 -6.01 -12.02
N ARG A 240 -9.72 -4.74 -12.36
CA ARG A 240 -10.80 -3.97 -11.75
C ARG A 240 -12.15 -4.66 -11.92
N GLU A 241 -12.44 -5.15 -13.12
CA GLU A 241 -13.67 -5.89 -13.42
C GLU A 241 -13.84 -7.11 -12.52
N ARG A 242 -12.81 -7.97 -12.45
CA ARG A 242 -12.85 -9.19 -11.63
C ARG A 242 -13.01 -8.89 -10.13
N ILE A 243 -12.31 -7.88 -9.62
CA ILE A 243 -12.44 -7.45 -8.22
C ILE A 243 -13.85 -6.91 -7.96
N CYS A 244 -14.37 -6.05 -8.83
CA CYS A 244 -15.72 -5.49 -8.69
C CYS A 244 -16.79 -6.57 -8.76
N ALA A 245 -16.65 -7.54 -9.67
CA ALA A 245 -17.55 -8.70 -9.76
C ALA A 245 -17.52 -9.54 -8.47
N ALA A 246 -16.34 -9.79 -7.90
CA ALA A 246 -16.20 -10.50 -6.63
C ALA A 246 -16.74 -9.71 -5.41
N CYS A 247 -16.91 -8.39 -5.56
CA CYS A 247 -17.51 -7.49 -4.57
C CYS A 247 -19.00 -7.21 -4.83
N ALA A 248 -19.61 -7.80 -5.87
CA ALA A 248 -20.98 -7.49 -6.26
C ALA A 248 -22.03 -7.83 -5.19
N TRP A 249 -21.71 -8.80 -4.31
CA TRP A 249 -22.60 -9.26 -3.24
C TRP A 249 -22.95 -8.18 -2.21
N PHE A 250 -22.12 -7.14 -2.04
CA PHE A 250 -22.40 -6.00 -1.15
C PHE A 250 -22.66 -4.68 -1.89
N GLY A 251 -22.92 -4.76 -3.21
CA GLY A 251 -23.45 -3.63 -3.98
C GLY A 251 -22.48 -2.96 -4.95
N VAL A 252 -21.24 -3.46 -5.11
CA VAL A 252 -20.32 -2.93 -6.13
C VAL A 252 -20.82 -3.31 -7.53
N ARG A 253 -21.02 -2.32 -8.40
CA ARG A 253 -21.46 -2.53 -9.79
C ARG A 253 -20.79 -1.52 -10.72
N ILE A 254 -20.16 -2.02 -11.77
CA ILE A 254 -19.45 -1.19 -12.76
C ILE A 254 -20.11 -1.23 -14.14
N ASP A 255 -19.91 -0.16 -14.91
CA ASP A 255 -20.21 -0.07 -16.33
C ASP A 255 -18.98 -0.61 -17.10
N PRO A 256 -19.11 -1.76 -17.81
CA PRO A 256 -17.97 -2.35 -18.51
C PRO A 256 -17.37 -1.42 -19.57
N ALA A 257 -18.18 -0.64 -20.29
CA ALA A 257 -17.69 0.25 -21.34
C ALA A 257 -16.88 1.41 -20.74
N ARG A 258 -17.32 1.97 -19.61
CA ARG A 258 -16.55 2.99 -18.87
C ARG A 258 -15.24 2.42 -18.32
N ASN A 259 -15.28 1.20 -17.79
CA ASN A 259 -14.10 0.53 -17.25
C ASN A 259 -13.06 0.25 -18.34
N ASP A 260 -13.48 -0.26 -19.50
CA ASP A 260 -12.62 -0.56 -20.64
C ASP A 260 -12.04 0.70 -21.29
N ALA A 261 -12.80 1.80 -21.28
CA ALA A 261 -12.33 3.10 -21.75
C ALA A 261 -11.35 3.79 -20.78
N GLY A 262 -11.11 3.23 -19.59
CA GLY A 262 -10.26 3.84 -18.57
C GLY A 262 -10.84 5.14 -18.00
N ALA A 263 -12.16 5.25 -17.93
CA ALA A 263 -12.82 6.42 -17.35
C ALA A 263 -12.50 6.57 -15.85
N GLU A 264 -12.53 7.81 -15.34
CA GLU A 264 -12.34 8.08 -13.91
C GLU A 264 -13.46 7.50 -13.06
N GLU A 265 -14.72 7.57 -13.50
CA GLU A 265 -15.86 6.95 -12.83
C GLU A 265 -16.34 5.72 -13.60
N ILE A 266 -16.22 4.55 -12.98
CA ILE A 266 -16.53 3.27 -13.65
C ILE A 266 -17.75 2.58 -13.07
N HIS A 267 -18.37 3.11 -12.00
CA HIS A 267 -19.61 2.55 -11.46
C HIS A 267 -20.80 2.73 -12.41
N ARG A 268 -21.79 1.84 -12.31
CA ARG A 268 -23.10 2.07 -12.96
C ARG A 268 -23.84 3.19 -12.24
N GLY A 269 -24.62 3.97 -12.97
CA GLY A 269 -25.38 5.09 -12.40
C GLY A 269 -26.41 4.69 -11.33
N ASP A 270 -26.86 3.43 -11.31
CA ASP A 270 -27.77 2.87 -10.29
C ASP A 270 -27.04 2.14 -9.14
N ALA A 271 -25.70 2.15 -9.13
CA ALA A 271 -24.92 1.46 -8.12
C ALA A 271 -24.94 2.23 -6.78
N PRO A 272 -25.14 1.55 -5.63
CA PRO A 272 -25.08 2.19 -4.32
C PRO A 272 -23.66 2.60 -3.91
N ILE A 273 -22.63 1.97 -4.51
CA ILE A 273 -21.22 2.23 -4.23
C ILE A 273 -20.60 2.90 -5.44
N ARG A 274 -19.98 4.06 -5.22
CA ARG A 274 -19.18 4.74 -6.24
C ARG A 274 -17.89 3.97 -6.47
N VAL A 275 -17.52 3.75 -7.72
CA VAL A 275 -16.24 3.14 -8.10
C VAL A 275 -15.50 4.13 -8.97
N VAL A 276 -14.29 4.53 -8.55
CA VAL A 276 -13.45 5.49 -9.25
C VAL A 276 -12.03 4.99 -9.44
N VAL A 277 -11.40 5.45 -10.52
CA VAL A 277 -9.99 5.27 -10.83
C VAL A 277 -9.30 6.62 -10.66
N VAL A 278 -8.29 6.68 -9.81
CA VAL A 278 -7.50 7.87 -9.53
C VAL A 278 -6.05 7.59 -9.89
N ALA A 279 -5.50 8.38 -10.82
CA ALA A 279 -4.08 8.29 -11.15
C ALA A 279 -3.23 8.70 -9.95
N ALA A 280 -2.26 7.88 -9.55
CA ALA A 280 -1.36 8.21 -8.47
C ALA A 280 -0.40 9.35 -8.86
N ASP A 281 -0.26 10.35 -8.00
CA ASP A 281 0.71 11.45 -8.16
C ASP A 281 1.35 11.74 -6.80
N GLU A 282 2.29 10.87 -6.41
CA GLU A 282 3.01 10.98 -5.13
C GLU A 282 3.95 12.20 -5.14
N GLU A 283 4.51 12.54 -6.30
CA GLU A 283 5.36 13.71 -6.51
C GLU A 283 4.61 15.01 -6.23
N ALA A 284 3.36 15.15 -6.67
CA ALA A 284 2.54 16.33 -6.36
C ALA A 284 2.34 16.51 -4.85
N VAL A 285 2.10 15.42 -4.12
CA VAL A 285 1.97 15.44 -2.64
C VAL A 285 3.28 15.86 -2.00
N ILE A 286 4.41 15.27 -2.41
CA ILE A 286 5.75 15.66 -1.92
C ILE A 286 5.99 17.15 -2.17
N CYS A 287 5.70 17.65 -3.37
CA CYS A 287 5.84 19.05 -3.71
C CYS A 287 4.92 19.98 -2.89
N ALA A 288 3.70 19.55 -2.59
CA ALA A 288 2.76 20.30 -1.76
C ALA A 288 3.22 20.35 -0.28
N GLN A 289 3.64 19.21 0.26
CA GLN A 289 4.19 19.09 1.61
C GLN A 289 5.45 19.94 1.78
N MET A 290 6.38 19.87 0.83
CA MET A 290 7.59 20.70 0.83
C MET A 290 7.28 22.20 0.79
N ARG A 291 6.31 22.63 -0.04
CA ARG A 291 5.88 24.03 -0.10
C ARG A 291 5.35 24.52 1.25
N THR A 292 4.51 23.73 1.90
CA THR A 292 4.00 24.04 3.24
C THR A 292 5.12 24.11 4.28
N ALA A 293 6.08 23.18 4.25
CA ALA A 293 7.20 23.14 5.18
C ALA A 293 8.23 24.27 4.96
N LEU A 294 8.28 24.84 3.74
CA LEU A 294 9.10 26.00 3.43
C LEU A 294 8.45 27.33 3.85
N SER A 295 7.12 27.37 3.99
CA SER A 295 6.39 28.56 4.43
C SER A 295 6.21 28.67 5.94
N MET A 296 6.62 27.65 6.69
CA MET A 296 6.77 27.67 8.15
C MET A 296 8.16 28.16 8.56
#